data_AF-A0A1G2SMD9-F1
#
_entry.id   AF-A0A1G2SMD9-F1
#
_cell.length_a   1.000
_cell.length_b   1.000
_cell.length_c   1.000
_cell.angle_alpha   90.00
_cell.angle_beta   90.00
_cell.angle_gamma   90.00
#
_symmetry.space_group_name_H-M   'P 1'
#
loop_
_entity.id
_entity.type
_entity.pdbx_description
1 polymer ?
#
loop_
_entity_poly.entity_id
_entity_poly.type
_entity_poly.pdbx_seq_one_letter_code
_entity_poly.pdbx_strand_id
1 'polypeptide(L)'
;MKITREQFNDAQKTFSKKSLSGTQKHTMLSAIYSESAEVATKPVVPSLSSYFISFRQKVLAAVAVIVLLVSGTSYASALSLPGDLLYGMKINIIEPIGLALRFSEESKNEYRILLLQKRVAELESLQQRGGIDEDAQKASSEAANKNVKELERSAIFDEKGENTDVSEKVKIYNNLIDAELKIETNINIDGPEELDVTGHVDTKEAITDVSGSGANESNDPLDIEATIEVEKQTDLPLQVESGSVIQAEIPGL
;
A
#
# COMPACT_ATOMS: atom_id res chain seq x y z
N MET A 1 61.89 -44.79 -22.98
CA MET A 1 62.30 -46.21 -22.90
C MET A 1 61.55 -47.00 -23.97
N LYS A 2 62.25 -47.70 -24.87
CA LYS A 2 61.62 -48.61 -25.86
C LYS A 2 61.88 -50.04 -25.39
N ILE A 3 60.82 -50.80 -25.13
CA ILE A 3 60.94 -52.23 -24.79
C ILE A 3 61.34 -52.97 -26.07
N THR A 4 62.38 -53.80 -26.00
CA THR A 4 62.82 -54.60 -27.16
C THR A 4 61.92 -55.82 -27.34
N ARG A 5 61.78 -56.31 -28.58
CA ARG A 5 60.96 -57.50 -28.88
C ARG A 5 61.40 -58.73 -28.09
N GLU A 6 62.69 -58.84 -27.78
CA GLU A 6 63.22 -59.93 -26.95
C GLU A 6 62.73 -59.85 -25.51
N GLN A 7 62.75 -58.66 -24.89
CA GLN A 7 62.24 -58.46 -23.54
C GLN A 7 60.74 -58.76 -23.44
N PHE A 8 59.98 -58.43 -24.48
CA PHE A 8 58.55 -58.77 -24.54
C PHE A 8 58.31 -60.28 -24.62
N ASN A 9 59.07 -60.98 -25.48
CA ASN A 9 58.93 -62.43 -25.65
C ASN A 9 59.38 -63.20 -24.40
N ASP A 10 60.42 -62.73 -23.72
CA ASP A 10 60.90 -63.34 -22.47
C ASP A 10 59.90 -63.15 -21.32
N ALA A 11 59.31 -61.95 -21.22
CA ALA A 11 58.21 -61.69 -20.30
C ALA A 11 57.01 -62.60 -20.61
N GLN A 12 56.60 -62.73 -21.87
CA GLN A 12 55.49 -63.59 -22.28
C GLN A 12 55.74 -65.06 -21.91
N LYS A 13 56.95 -65.57 -22.15
CA LYS A 13 57.34 -66.92 -21.70
C LYS A 13 57.24 -67.06 -20.19
N THR A 14 57.74 -66.08 -19.45
CA THR A 14 57.73 -66.09 -17.98
C THR A 14 56.31 -66.09 -17.41
N PHE A 15 55.40 -65.28 -17.97
CA PHE A 15 54.00 -65.25 -17.55
C PHE A 15 53.24 -66.52 -17.93
N SER A 16 53.49 -67.08 -19.13
CA SER A 16 52.86 -68.34 -19.56
C SER A 16 53.25 -69.52 -18.67
N LYS A 17 54.50 -69.55 -18.21
CA LYS A 17 55.01 -70.59 -17.30
C LYS A 17 54.50 -70.40 -15.87
N LYS A 18 54.12 -69.17 -15.51
CA LYS A 18 53.54 -68.80 -14.21
C LYS A 18 52.02 -68.67 -14.31
N SER A 19 51.38 -69.64 -14.95
CA SER A 19 49.92 -69.81 -14.87
C SER A 19 49.54 -70.23 -13.46
N LEU A 20 48.70 -69.45 -12.78
CA LEU A 20 48.14 -69.84 -11.49
C LEU A 20 47.39 -71.16 -11.64
N SER A 21 47.59 -72.10 -10.72
CA SER A 21 46.80 -73.34 -10.72
C SER A 21 45.32 -73.01 -10.50
N GLY A 22 44.41 -73.87 -10.97
CA GLY A 22 42.97 -73.66 -10.76
C GLY A 22 42.61 -73.46 -9.28
N THR A 23 43.34 -74.11 -8.38
CA THR A 23 43.21 -73.94 -6.92
C THR A 23 43.65 -72.55 -6.45
N GLN A 24 44.81 -72.06 -6.89
CA GLN A 24 45.29 -70.72 -6.56
C GLN A 24 44.37 -69.61 -7.10
N LYS A 25 43.86 -69.80 -8.33
CA LYS A 25 42.88 -68.89 -8.91
C LYS A 25 41.61 -68.83 -8.07
N HIS A 26 41.12 -69.98 -7.59
CA HIS A 26 39.94 -70.02 -6.71
C HIS A 26 40.21 -69.34 -5.37
N THR A 27 41.37 -69.57 -4.74
CA THR A 27 41.76 -68.90 -3.48
C THR A 27 41.86 -67.39 -3.66
N MET A 28 42.43 -66.94 -4.77
CA MET A 28 42.56 -65.51 -5.08
C MET A 28 41.20 -64.87 -5.37
N LEU A 29 40.32 -65.56 -6.11
CA LEU A 29 38.96 -65.11 -6.34
C LEU A 29 38.15 -65.07 -5.04
N SER A 30 38.25 -66.09 -4.18
CA SER A 30 37.55 -66.08 -2.90
C SER A 30 38.03 -64.95 -2.00
N ALA A 31 39.33 -64.60 -2.02
CA ALA A 31 39.86 -63.47 -1.27
C ALA A 31 39.28 -62.13 -1.77
N ILE A 32 39.23 -61.92 -3.10
CA ILE A 32 38.65 -60.72 -3.71
C ILE A 32 37.15 -60.61 -3.40
N TYR A 33 36.41 -61.71 -3.51
CA TYR A 33 34.97 -61.71 -3.24
C TYR A 33 34.64 -61.66 -1.75
N SER A 34 35.46 -62.23 -0.86
CA SER A 34 35.28 -62.11 0.59
C SER A 34 35.58 -60.71 1.10
N GLU A 35 36.52 -59.99 0.47
CA GLU A 35 36.87 -58.62 0.84
C GLU A 35 35.88 -57.58 0.26
N SER A 36 35.10 -57.97 -0.75
CA SER A 36 34.02 -57.15 -1.33
C SER A 36 32.71 -57.17 -0.50
N ALA A 37 32.64 -57.96 0.57
CA ALA A 37 31.44 -58.11 1.39
C ALA A 37 31.21 -56.96 2.39
N GLU A 38 32.19 -56.06 2.56
CA GLU A 38 32.04 -54.85 3.36
C GLU A 38 32.07 -53.59 2.49
N VAL A 39 31.17 -53.49 1.51
CA VAL A 39 30.72 -52.16 1.09
C VAL A 39 29.87 -51.61 2.24
N ALA A 40 30.55 -51.08 3.26
CA ALA A 40 29.92 -50.33 4.33
C ALA A 40 29.19 -49.15 3.68
N THR A 41 27.91 -49.33 3.38
CA THR A 41 27.02 -48.27 2.95
C THR A 41 26.94 -47.32 4.12
N LYS A 42 27.78 -46.28 4.12
CA LYS A 42 27.67 -45.21 5.10
C LYS A 42 26.23 -44.72 5.07
N PRO A 43 25.48 -44.78 6.20
CA PRO A 43 24.11 -44.32 6.18
C PRO A 43 24.12 -42.86 5.73
N VAL A 44 23.38 -42.55 4.67
CA VAL A 44 23.14 -41.18 4.25
C VAL A 44 22.24 -40.56 5.31
N VAL A 45 22.85 -40.13 6.42
CA VAL A 45 22.16 -39.35 7.43
C VAL A 45 21.92 -37.98 6.80
N PRO A 46 20.65 -37.54 6.66
CA PRO A 46 20.39 -36.23 6.11
C PRO A 46 21.06 -35.19 7.00
N SER A 47 21.94 -34.38 6.40
CA SER A 47 22.50 -33.21 7.09
C SER A 47 21.34 -32.34 7.57
N LEU A 48 21.39 -31.86 8.81
CA LEU A 48 20.40 -30.92 9.37
C LEU A 48 20.17 -29.72 8.42
N SER A 49 21.18 -29.33 7.63
CA SER A 49 21.09 -28.31 6.58
C SER A 49 19.98 -28.60 5.56
N SER A 50 19.81 -29.87 5.16
CA SER A 50 18.78 -30.30 4.20
C SER A 50 17.36 -30.10 4.75
N TYR A 51 17.20 -30.23 6.07
CA TYR A 51 15.95 -29.96 6.76
C TYR A 51 15.65 -28.45 6.79
N PHE A 52 16.66 -27.62 7.07
CA PHE A 52 16.53 -26.16 7.03
C PHE A 52 16.26 -25.62 5.61
N ILE A 53 16.87 -26.19 4.57
CA ILE A 53 16.64 -25.80 3.17
C ILE A 53 15.22 -26.15 2.73
N SER A 54 14.78 -27.38 3.02
CA SER A 54 13.42 -27.83 2.70
C SER A 54 12.36 -27.04 3.48
N PHE A 55 12.65 -26.69 4.73
CA PHE A 55 11.78 -25.85 5.55
C PHE A 55 11.68 -24.43 4.98
N ARG A 56 12.80 -23.82 4.58
CA ARG A 56 12.83 -22.49 3.94
C ARG A 56 12.03 -22.44 2.64
N GLN A 57 12.14 -23.46 1.79
CA GLN A 57 11.38 -23.55 0.54
C GLN A 57 9.87 -23.67 0.80
N LYS A 58 9.47 -24.47 1.79
CA LYS A 58 8.05 -24.59 2.20
C LYS A 58 7.50 -23.29 2.79
N VAL A 59 8.29 -22.60 3.61
CA VAL A 59 7.91 -21.28 4.15
C VAL A 59 7.79 -20.25 3.04
N LEU A 60 8.74 -20.18 2.11
CA LEU A 60 8.66 -19.28 0.95
C LEU A 60 7.44 -19.58 0.07
N ALA A 61 7.13 -20.85 -0.18
CA ALA A 61 5.95 -21.24 -0.94
C ALA A 61 4.65 -20.87 -0.20
N ALA A 62 4.58 -21.09 1.12
CA ALA A 62 3.45 -20.68 1.94
C ALA A 62 3.27 -19.16 1.95
N VAL A 63 4.36 -18.40 2.10
CA VAL A 63 4.35 -16.94 2.01
C VAL A 63 3.91 -16.49 0.62
N ALA A 64 4.38 -17.11 -0.46
CA ALA A 64 3.96 -16.78 -1.82
C ALA A 64 2.46 -17.02 -2.03
N VAL A 65 1.92 -18.13 -1.52
CA VAL A 65 0.47 -18.39 -1.54
C VAL A 65 -0.30 -17.35 -0.73
N ILE A 66 0.18 -17.00 0.46
CA ILE A 66 -0.41 -15.92 1.27
C ILE A 66 -0.36 -14.59 0.51
N VAL A 67 0.75 -14.25 -0.12
CA VAL A 67 0.90 -13.02 -0.91
C VAL A 67 -0.05 -13.01 -2.10
N LEU A 68 -0.26 -14.14 -2.79
CA LEU A 68 -1.21 -14.26 -3.89
C LEU A 68 -2.67 -14.16 -3.42
N LEU A 69 -3.00 -14.75 -2.27
CA LEU A 69 -4.34 -14.62 -1.68
C LEU A 69 -4.59 -13.18 -1.20
N VAL A 70 -3.61 -12.60 -0.52
CA VAL A 70 -3.66 -11.23 -0.01
C VAL A 70 -3.67 -10.22 -1.14
N SER A 71 -2.95 -10.43 -2.25
CA SER A 71 -2.93 -9.47 -3.37
C SER A 71 -4.30 -9.34 -4.03
N GLY A 72 -5.01 -10.45 -4.25
CA GLY A 72 -6.38 -10.46 -4.77
C GLY A 72 -7.38 -9.82 -3.82
N THR A 73 -7.34 -10.19 -2.54
CA THR A 73 -8.24 -9.61 -1.53
C THR A 73 -7.90 -8.15 -1.20
N SER A 74 -6.64 -7.73 -1.36
CA SER A 74 -6.22 -6.35 -1.12
C SER A 74 -6.91 -5.38 -2.07
N TYR A 75 -7.01 -5.73 -3.35
CA TYR A 75 -7.72 -4.88 -4.33
C TYR A 75 -9.22 -4.78 -4.00
N ALA A 76 -9.87 -5.90 -3.69
CA ALA A 76 -11.28 -5.93 -3.32
C ALA A 76 -11.55 -5.15 -2.02
N SER A 77 -10.68 -5.29 -1.01
CA SER A 77 -10.80 -4.56 0.26
C SER A 77 -10.45 -3.07 0.15
N ALA A 78 -9.64 -2.66 -0.84
CA ALA A 78 -9.41 -1.24 -1.08
C ALA A 78 -10.69 -0.51 -1.53
N LEU A 79 -11.55 -1.21 -2.28
CA LEU A 79 -12.85 -0.71 -2.74
C LEU A 79 -14.00 -0.95 -1.76
N SER A 80 -13.77 -1.74 -0.70
CA SER A 80 -14.82 -2.02 0.27
C SER A 80 -15.18 -0.77 1.07
N LEU A 81 -16.49 -0.59 1.28
CA LEU A 81 -17.06 0.46 2.12
C LEU A 81 -17.19 -0.01 3.57
N PRO A 82 -17.34 0.92 4.53
CA PRO A 82 -17.69 0.56 5.89
C PRO A 82 -18.93 -0.34 5.92
N GLY A 83 -18.88 -1.41 6.73
CA GLY A 83 -19.91 -2.46 6.78
C GLY A 83 -19.67 -3.66 5.86
N ASP A 84 -18.80 -3.55 4.85
CA ASP A 84 -18.43 -4.68 4.01
C ASP A 84 -17.49 -5.65 4.76
N LEU A 85 -17.59 -6.95 4.46
CA LEU A 85 -16.79 -8.01 5.10
C LEU A 85 -15.28 -7.74 5.07
N LEU A 86 -14.78 -7.18 3.97
CA LEU A 86 -13.36 -6.93 3.76
C LEU A 86 -12.87 -5.57 4.31
N TYR A 87 -13.77 -4.75 4.85
CA TYR A 87 -13.41 -3.44 5.39
C TYR A 87 -12.48 -3.54 6.60
N GLY A 88 -12.66 -4.57 7.43
CA GLY A 88 -11.74 -4.87 8.52
C GLY A 88 -10.31 -5.13 8.04
N MET A 89 -10.13 -5.74 6.86
CA MET A 89 -8.80 -5.95 6.26
C MET A 89 -8.20 -4.61 5.77
N LYS A 90 -9.03 -3.72 5.22
CA LYS A 90 -8.62 -2.38 4.78
C LYS A 90 -7.99 -1.58 5.92
N ILE A 91 -8.70 -1.45 7.05
CA ILE A 91 -8.25 -0.65 8.20
C ILE A 91 -7.09 -1.33 8.95
N ASN A 92 -7.14 -2.65 9.14
CA ASN A 92 -6.20 -3.31 10.05
C ASN A 92 -4.89 -3.75 9.39
N ILE A 93 -4.88 -3.90 8.06
CA ILE A 93 -3.73 -4.46 7.33
C ILE A 93 -3.23 -3.45 6.29
N ILE A 94 -4.10 -3.02 5.38
CA ILE A 94 -3.65 -2.28 4.18
C ILE A 94 -3.25 -0.86 4.52
N GLU A 95 -4.07 -0.14 5.27
CA GLU A 95 -3.77 1.24 5.65
C GLU A 95 -2.54 1.35 6.57
N PRO A 96 -2.34 0.48 7.57
CA PRO A 96 -1.12 0.44 8.37
C PRO A 96 0.13 0.13 7.56
N ILE A 97 0.05 -0.75 6.55
CA ILE A 97 1.17 -0.98 5.62
C ILE A 97 1.49 0.32 4.87
N GLY A 98 0.46 1.02 4.37
CA GLY A 98 0.62 2.33 3.75
C GLY A 98 1.35 3.32 4.65
N LEU A 99 0.97 3.40 5.93
CA LEU A 99 1.64 4.22 6.94
C LEU A 99 3.08 3.76 7.24
N ALA A 100 3.32 2.45 7.31
CA ALA A 100 4.64 1.89 7.61
C ALA A 100 5.66 2.16 6.49
N LEU A 101 5.18 2.30 5.25
CA LEU A 101 6.00 2.66 4.08
C LEU A 101 6.32 4.16 3.99
N ARG A 102 5.73 5.00 4.86
CA ARG A 102 6.04 6.43 4.94
C ARG A 102 7.16 6.65 5.97
N PHE A 103 8.28 7.24 5.54
CA PHE A 103 9.47 7.38 6.38
C PHE A 103 9.47 8.64 7.25
N SER A 104 8.98 9.77 6.74
CA SER A 104 8.92 11.03 7.49
C SER A 104 7.61 11.17 8.27
N GLU A 105 7.62 11.98 9.33
CA GLU A 105 6.41 12.29 10.10
C GLU A 105 5.42 13.10 9.28
N GLU A 106 5.89 14.09 8.53
CA GLU A 106 5.11 14.86 7.56
C GLU A 106 4.35 13.95 6.59
N SER A 107 5.04 13.02 5.91
CA SER A 107 4.40 12.10 4.95
C SER A 107 3.43 11.11 5.59
N LYS A 108 3.62 10.75 6.87
CA LYS A 108 2.64 9.96 7.62
C LYS A 108 1.39 10.78 7.92
N ASN A 109 1.56 12.06 8.24
CA ASN A 109 0.46 12.95 8.56
C ASN A 109 -0.37 13.29 7.32
N GLU A 110 0.27 13.61 6.20
CA GLU A 110 -0.39 13.72 4.90
C GLU A 110 -1.20 12.46 4.58
N TYR A 111 -0.63 11.28 4.81
CA TYR A 111 -1.35 10.03 4.57
C TYR A 111 -2.55 9.85 5.51
N ARG A 112 -2.45 10.24 6.78
CA ARG A 112 -3.59 10.22 7.72
C ARG A 112 -4.70 11.18 7.31
N ILE A 113 -4.35 12.36 6.83
CA ILE A 113 -5.30 13.32 6.26
C ILE A 113 -6.01 12.71 5.05
N LEU A 114 -5.26 12.07 4.14
CA LEU A 114 -5.85 11.34 3.00
C LEU A 114 -6.79 10.22 3.46
N LEU A 115 -6.48 9.51 4.55
CA LEU A 115 -7.39 8.52 5.10
C LEU A 115 -8.68 9.18 5.64
N LEU A 116 -8.62 10.34 6.30
CA LEU A 116 -9.82 11.06 6.72
C LEU A 116 -10.68 11.49 5.52
N GLN A 117 -10.05 12.02 4.47
CA GLN A 117 -10.76 12.36 3.24
C GLN A 117 -11.44 11.13 2.61
N LYS A 118 -10.77 9.97 2.63
CA LYS A 118 -11.38 8.72 2.17
C LYS A 118 -12.58 8.32 3.01
N ARG A 119 -12.54 8.51 4.33
CA ARG A 119 -13.68 8.21 5.21
C ARG A 119 -14.89 9.07 4.87
N VAL A 120 -14.67 10.36 4.59
CA VAL A 120 -15.73 11.26 4.08
C VAL A 120 -16.34 10.69 2.79
N ALA A 121 -15.52 10.38 1.79
CA ALA A 121 -16.00 9.86 0.51
C ALA A 121 -16.72 8.50 0.63
N GLU A 122 -16.28 7.64 1.55
CA GLU A 122 -16.94 6.36 1.83
C GLU A 122 -18.33 6.55 2.43
N LEU A 123 -18.48 7.48 3.38
CA LEU A 123 -19.79 7.80 3.96
C LEU A 123 -20.73 8.41 2.91
N GLU A 124 -20.23 9.33 2.07
CA GLU A 124 -21.01 9.88 0.95
C GLU A 124 -21.48 8.77 0.00
N SER A 125 -20.61 7.81 -0.31
CA SER A 125 -20.97 6.65 -1.13
C SER A 125 -22.03 5.75 -0.47
N LEU A 126 -21.95 5.57 0.85
CA LEU A 126 -22.96 4.81 1.61
C LEU A 126 -24.32 5.54 1.63
N GLN A 127 -24.34 6.86 1.83
CA GLN A 127 -25.56 7.65 1.75
C GLN A 127 -26.24 7.50 0.37
N GLN A 128 -25.46 7.53 -0.71
CA GLN A 128 -25.98 7.31 -2.07
C GLN A 128 -26.50 5.87 -2.29
N ARG A 129 -25.92 4.87 -1.61
CA ARG A 129 -26.27 3.45 -1.76
C ARG A 129 -27.47 2.99 -0.91
N GLY A 130 -28.03 3.86 -0.08
CA GLY A 130 -29.23 3.54 0.71
C GLY A 130 -29.11 3.84 2.21
N GLY A 131 -28.05 4.52 2.63
CA GLY A 131 -27.85 4.95 4.02
C GLY A 131 -26.63 4.31 4.68
N ILE A 132 -26.32 4.78 5.89
CA ILE A 132 -25.15 4.34 6.65
C ILE A 132 -25.63 3.47 7.81
N ASP A 133 -25.32 2.17 7.74
CA ASP A 133 -25.62 1.21 8.79
C ASP A 133 -24.81 1.47 10.07
N GLU A 134 -25.32 1.08 11.25
CA GLU A 134 -24.69 1.38 12.54
C GLU A 134 -23.27 0.78 12.65
N ASP A 135 -23.09 -0.47 12.19
CA ASP A 135 -21.79 -1.13 12.18
C ASP A 135 -20.80 -0.42 11.23
N ALA A 136 -21.31 0.02 10.07
CA ALA A 136 -20.54 0.80 9.09
C ALA A 136 -20.12 2.16 9.66
N GLN A 137 -21.04 2.86 10.31
CA GLN A 137 -20.77 4.14 10.97
C GLN A 137 -19.71 4.00 12.05
N LYS A 138 -19.86 3.00 12.93
CA LYS A 138 -18.94 2.76 14.04
C LYS A 138 -17.54 2.41 13.54
N ALA A 139 -17.43 1.49 12.58
CA ALA A 139 -16.14 1.09 12.03
C ALA A 139 -15.43 2.26 11.32
N SER A 140 -16.18 3.11 10.61
CA SER A 140 -15.65 4.33 10.00
C SER A 140 -15.19 5.34 11.06
N SER A 141 -16.00 5.56 12.09
CA SER A 141 -15.72 6.54 13.15
C SER A 141 -14.50 6.15 13.97
N GLU A 142 -14.37 4.88 14.36
CA GLU A 142 -13.19 4.38 15.08
C GLU A 142 -11.90 4.59 14.27
N ALA A 143 -11.94 4.27 12.97
CA ALA A 143 -10.79 4.45 12.09
C ALA A 143 -10.43 5.94 11.90
N ALA A 144 -11.43 6.81 11.73
CA ALA A 144 -11.22 8.24 11.57
C ALA A 144 -10.71 8.89 12.86
N ASN A 145 -11.33 8.59 14.01
CA ASN A 145 -10.89 9.03 15.33
C ASN A 145 -9.46 8.63 15.64
N LYS A 146 -9.05 7.41 15.26
CA LYS A 146 -7.66 6.97 15.40
C LYS A 146 -6.72 7.87 14.62
N ASN A 147 -7.03 8.18 13.36
CA ASN A 147 -6.18 9.05 12.54
C ASN A 147 -6.10 10.47 13.12
N VAL A 148 -7.22 11.04 13.57
CA VAL A 148 -7.22 12.37 14.21
C VAL A 148 -6.37 12.38 15.47
N LYS A 149 -6.52 11.40 16.36
CA LYS A 149 -5.72 11.31 17.59
C LYS A 149 -4.22 11.23 17.30
N GLU A 150 -3.82 10.51 16.26
CA GLU A 150 -2.40 10.47 15.87
C GLU A 150 -1.92 11.78 15.25
N LEU A 151 -2.78 12.47 14.49
CA LEU A 151 -2.48 13.81 13.96
C LEU A 151 -2.27 14.82 15.09
N GLU A 152 -3.12 14.81 16.12
CA GLU A 152 -2.99 15.63 17.35
C GLU A 152 -1.66 15.40 18.05
N ARG A 153 -1.24 14.14 18.20
CA ARG A 153 0.05 13.82 18.82
C ARG A 153 1.25 14.28 18.01
N SER A 154 1.13 14.28 16.68
CA SER A 154 2.21 14.69 15.78
C SER A 154 2.36 16.22 15.62
N ALA A 155 1.56 17.00 16.37
CA ALA A 155 1.64 18.46 16.42
C ALA A 155 1.64 19.16 15.05
N ILE A 156 0.90 18.64 14.07
CA ILE A 156 0.72 19.26 12.74
C ILE A 156 -0.16 20.52 12.73
N PHE A 157 -0.56 20.94 13.92
CA PHE A 157 -1.39 22.09 14.16
C PHE A 157 -0.50 23.33 14.17
N ASP A 158 -0.98 24.42 13.57
CA ASP A 158 -0.25 25.68 13.52
C ASP A 158 -0.07 26.30 14.93
N GLU A 159 0.59 27.46 15.04
CA GLU A 159 0.77 28.17 16.32
C GLU A 159 -0.56 28.49 17.06
N LYS A 160 -1.70 28.43 16.36
CA LYS A 160 -3.05 28.61 16.91
C LYS A 160 -3.71 27.28 17.29
N GLY A 161 -3.04 26.15 17.08
CA GLY A 161 -3.55 24.83 17.37
C GLY A 161 -4.56 24.31 16.33
N GLU A 162 -4.63 24.90 15.13
CA GLU A 162 -5.55 24.46 14.07
C GLU A 162 -4.78 23.99 12.82
N ASN A 163 -5.24 22.90 12.21
CA ASN A 163 -4.85 22.52 10.87
C ASN A 163 -6.12 22.64 10.02
N THR A 164 -6.18 23.65 9.17
CA THR A 164 -7.40 24.02 8.42
C THR A 164 -7.94 22.85 7.62
N ASP A 165 -7.06 22.03 7.03
CA ASP A 165 -7.47 20.86 6.24
C ASP A 165 -8.08 19.77 7.13
N VAL A 166 -7.44 19.43 8.26
CA VAL A 166 -7.99 18.46 9.22
C VAL A 166 -9.34 18.93 9.77
N SER A 167 -9.42 20.20 10.18
CA SER A 167 -10.63 20.84 10.73
C SER A 167 -11.79 20.76 9.73
N GLU A 168 -11.56 21.10 8.46
CA GLU A 168 -12.56 21.01 7.41
C GLU A 168 -13.03 19.56 7.20
N LYS A 169 -12.12 18.60 7.06
CA LYS A 169 -12.49 17.19 6.83
C LYS A 169 -13.26 16.59 8.00
N VAL A 170 -12.90 16.93 9.24
CA VAL A 170 -13.64 16.53 10.44
C VAL A 170 -15.05 17.13 10.46
N LYS A 171 -15.20 18.41 10.10
CA LYS A 171 -16.52 19.05 9.99
C LYS A 171 -17.39 18.35 8.97
N ILE A 172 -16.85 18.08 7.77
CA ILE A 172 -17.58 17.36 6.72
C ILE A 172 -17.97 15.97 7.23
N TYR A 173 -17.03 15.24 7.84
CA TYR A 173 -17.30 13.92 8.41
C TYR A 173 -18.44 13.96 9.43
N ASN A 174 -18.39 14.90 10.39
CA ASN A 174 -19.38 15.05 11.44
C ASN A 174 -20.77 15.45 10.92
N ASN A 175 -20.85 16.08 9.75
CA ASN A 175 -22.12 16.40 9.09
C ASN A 175 -22.72 15.17 8.38
N LEU A 176 -21.91 14.18 8.01
CA LEU A 176 -22.35 12.97 7.32
C LEU A 176 -22.80 11.85 8.26
N ILE A 177 -22.48 11.94 9.55
CA ILE A 177 -22.69 10.88 10.53
C ILE A 177 -23.59 11.32 11.69
N ASP A 178 -24.13 10.35 12.43
CA ASP A 178 -24.98 10.60 13.58
C ASP A 178 -24.21 11.24 14.76
N ALA A 179 -24.93 12.03 15.56
CA ALA A 179 -24.35 12.83 16.64
C ALA A 179 -23.57 12.02 17.69
N GLU A 180 -23.95 10.76 17.91
CA GLU A 180 -23.31 9.85 18.87
C GLU A 180 -21.92 9.34 18.42
N LEU A 181 -21.66 9.31 17.11
CA LEU A 181 -20.42 8.77 16.53
C LEU A 181 -19.51 9.83 15.91
N LYS A 182 -19.79 11.11 16.21
CA LYS A 182 -18.97 12.23 15.78
C LYS A 182 -17.53 12.09 16.26
N ILE A 183 -16.61 12.56 15.44
CA ILE A 183 -15.21 12.65 15.79
C ILE A 183 -15.05 13.85 16.72
N GLU A 184 -14.67 13.55 17.96
CA GLU A 184 -14.21 14.56 18.91
C GLU A 184 -12.75 14.86 18.67
N THR A 185 -12.44 16.13 18.51
CA THR A 185 -11.09 16.61 18.28
C THR A 185 -10.76 17.64 19.34
N ASN A 186 -9.53 17.64 19.84
CA ASN A 186 -9.04 18.71 20.72
C ASN A 186 -8.77 20.02 19.95
N ILE A 187 -9.03 20.02 18.64
CA ILE A 187 -9.11 21.22 17.83
C ILE A 187 -10.26 22.05 18.41
N ASN A 188 -9.99 23.25 18.87
CA ASN A 188 -11.01 24.15 19.37
C ASN A 188 -11.96 24.48 18.21
N ILE A 189 -13.07 23.76 18.09
CA ILE A 189 -14.13 24.03 17.11
C ILE A 189 -15.11 25.05 17.71
N ASP A 190 -14.58 26.11 18.31
CA ASP A 190 -15.35 27.32 18.49
C ASP A 190 -15.17 28.09 17.18
N GLY A 191 -16.19 27.98 16.31
CA GLY A 191 -16.35 28.93 15.21
C GLY A 191 -16.26 30.35 15.76
N PRO A 192 -15.82 31.33 14.95
CA PRO A 192 -15.72 32.71 15.42
C PRO A 192 -17.05 33.08 16.07
N GLU A 193 -16.96 33.39 17.36
CA GLU A 193 -17.97 34.02 18.18
C GLU A 193 -18.71 35.00 17.28
N GLU A 194 -20.02 34.76 17.16
CA GLU A 194 -20.96 35.66 16.54
C GLU A 194 -20.63 37.06 17.04
N LEU A 195 -20.01 37.89 16.19
CA LEU A 195 -19.87 39.31 16.47
C LEU A 195 -21.29 39.84 16.46
N ASP A 196 -21.84 39.88 17.67
CA ASP A 196 -23.04 40.55 18.11
C ASP A 196 -23.08 41.95 17.48
N VAL A 197 -23.74 42.07 16.34
CA VAL A 197 -24.16 43.37 15.80
C VAL A 197 -25.52 43.69 16.40
N THR A 198 -25.57 43.84 17.72
CA THR A 198 -26.74 44.37 18.42
C THR A 198 -26.36 45.40 19.49
N GLY A 199 -26.25 46.65 19.06
CA GLY A 199 -26.39 47.84 19.93
C GLY A 199 -25.08 48.32 20.57
N HIS A 200 -24.80 49.61 20.71
CA HIS A 200 -25.66 50.78 20.78
C HIS A 200 -25.03 51.97 20.03
N VAL A 201 -25.91 52.72 19.36
CA VAL A 201 -25.64 54.09 18.92
C VAL A 201 -25.49 54.95 20.16
N ASP A 202 -24.28 55.46 20.40
CA ASP A 202 -24.05 56.63 21.24
C ASP A 202 -22.87 57.42 20.66
N THR A 203 -23.16 58.33 19.73
CA THR A 203 -22.29 59.49 19.49
C THR A 203 -23.17 60.73 19.42
N LYS A 204 -23.42 61.31 20.60
CA LYS A 204 -23.75 62.73 20.73
C LYS A 204 -22.49 63.56 20.47
N GLU A 205 -22.68 64.58 19.64
CA GLU A 205 -22.01 65.88 19.68
C GLU A 205 -20.48 65.91 19.49
N ALA A 206 -20.08 66.22 18.26
CA ALA A 206 -19.06 67.24 18.03
C ALA A 206 -19.36 67.97 16.73
N ILE A 207 -19.97 69.15 16.89
CA ILE A 207 -20.05 70.20 15.88
C ILE A 207 -18.64 70.76 15.68
N THR A 208 -18.12 70.71 14.46
CA THR A 208 -17.30 71.81 13.92
C THR A 208 -17.46 71.89 12.41
N ASP A 209 -17.95 73.04 11.98
CA ASP A 209 -17.95 73.58 10.62
C ASP A 209 -16.62 73.33 9.88
N VAL A 210 -16.68 73.09 8.57
CA VAL A 210 -16.01 73.93 7.57
C VAL A 210 -16.67 73.74 6.20
N SER A 211 -16.94 74.91 5.62
CA SER A 211 -17.60 75.23 4.35
C SER A 211 -16.89 74.71 3.09
N GLY A 212 -17.67 74.44 2.03
CA GLY A 212 -17.20 74.27 0.64
C GLY A 212 -18.13 73.36 -0.17
N SER A 213 -19.23 73.86 -0.72
CA SER A 213 -19.30 74.44 -2.08
C SER A 213 -19.25 73.39 -3.20
N GLY A 214 -20.39 73.19 -3.90
CA GLY A 214 -20.38 72.80 -5.31
C GLY A 214 -21.37 71.70 -5.68
N ALA A 215 -22.35 72.09 -6.49
CA ALA A 215 -23.27 71.27 -7.30
C ALA A 215 -22.65 70.01 -7.93
N ASN A 216 -23.40 68.92 -8.14
CA ASN A 216 -24.29 68.77 -9.30
C ASN A 216 -25.00 67.39 -9.31
N GLU A 217 -26.32 67.45 -9.53
CA GLU A 217 -27.13 66.65 -10.45
C GLU A 217 -26.52 65.36 -11.08
N SER A 218 -27.15 64.20 -10.85
CA SER A 218 -27.71 63.34 -11.91
C SER A 218 -28.26 62.02 -11.34
N ASN A 219 -29.55 61.79 -11.62
CA ASN A 219 -30.17 60.47 -11.63
C ASN A 219 -29.80 59.80 -12.95
N ASP A 220 -29.24 58.59 -12.92
CA ASP A 220 -29.71 57.46 -13.72
C ASP A 220 -28.92 56.18 -13.38
N PRO A 221 -29.55 54.98 -13.49
CA PRO A 221 -28.96 53.70 -13.15
C PRO A 221 -28.09 53.20 -14.30
N LEU A 222 -26.83 52.88 -14.05
CA LEU A 222 -25.97 52.21 -15.01
C LEU A 222 -25.81 50.74 -14.62
N ASP A 223 -26.34 49.90 -15.50
CA ASP A 223 -25.95 48.51 -15.69
C ASP A 223 -24.43 48.36 -15.64
N ILE A 224 -23.94 47.43 -14.82
CA ILE A 224 -22.56 46.95 -14.92
C ILE A 224 -22.63 45.45 -15.20
N GLU A 225 -22.61 45.13 -16.50
CA GLU A 225 -21.99 43.92 -16.99
C GLU A 225 -20.50 43.94 -16.59
N ALA A 226 -20.04 42.92 -15.89
CA ALA A 226 -18.61 42.65 -15.71
C ALA A 226 -18.31 41.23 -16.18
N THR A 227 -17.82 41.20 -17.41
CA THR A 227 -17.13 40.16 -18.18
C THR A 227 -16.20 39.29 -17.34
N ILE A 228 -16.38 37.97 -17.40
CA ILE A 228 -15.40 36.98 -16.94
C ILE A 228 -14.42 36.73 -18.08
N GLU A 229 -13.21 37.29 -17.99
CA GLU A 229 -12.07 36.88 -18.82
C GLU A 229 -11.53 35.54 -18.29
N VAL A 230 -11.75 34.47 -19.07
CA VAL A 230 -11.06 33.19 -18.90
C VAL A 230 -9.77 33.28 -19.70
N GLU A 231 -8.65 33.52 -19.03
CA GLU A 231 -7.33 33.44 -19.63
C GLU A 231 -6.98 31.97 -19.91
N LYS A 232 -6.79 31.69 -21.19
CA LYS A 232 -6.42 30.41 -21.77
C LYS A 232 -4.92 30.46 -22.06
N GLN A 233 -4.14 29.54 -21.50
CA GLN A 233 -2.79 29.27 -22.02
C GLN A 233 -2.62 27.78 -22.30
N THR A 234 -2.64 27.50 -23.61
CA THR A 234 -2.17 26.31 -24.32
C THR A 234 -0.62 26.23 -24.17
N ASP A 235 0.13 25.15 -24.37
CA ASP A 235 0.15 24.06 -25.34
C ASP A 235 1.14 22.99 -24.82
N LEU A 236 0.90 21.70 -25.10
CA LEU A 236 1.90 20.74 -25.62
C LEU A 236 1.21 19.39 -25.95
N PRO A 237 1.65 18.68 -27.01
CA PRO A 237 0.77 17.91 -27.89
C PRO A 237 0.51 16.46 -27.48
N LEU A 238 -0.75 16.06 -27.63
CA LEU A 238 -1.21 14.68 -27.76
C LEU A 238 -0.69 14.09 -29.08
N GLN A 239 0.18 13.08 -29.01
CA GLN A 239 0.39 12.17 -30.13
C GLN A 239 -0.72 11.12 -30.11
N VAL A 240 -1.61 11.26 -31.08
CA VAL A 240 -2.61 10.27 -31.48
C VAL A 240 -1.91 9.30 -32.42
N GLU A 241 -1.63 8.07 -31.98
CA GLU A 241 -1.30 6.98 -32.90
C GLU A 241 -2.57 6.18 -33.18
N SER A 242 -3.09 6.39 -34.38
CA SER A 242 -4.18 5.62 -34.98
C SER A 242 -3.60 4.34 -35.59
N GLY A 243 -4.20 3.19 -35.27
CA GLY A 243 -4.13 2.01 -36.15
C GLY A 243 -3.82 0.69 -35.45
N SER A 244 -4.85 -0.07 -35.12
CA SER A 244 -5.07 -1.37 -35.78
C SER A 244 -6.37 -2.01 -35.30
N VAL A 245 -7.23 -2.26 -36.28
CA VAL A 245 -8.43 -3.07 -36.20
C VAL A 245 -7.99 -4.51 -35.98
N ILE A 246 -8.45 -5.17 -34.91
CA ILE A 246 -8.49 -6.63 -34.87
C ILE A 246 -9.95 -7.05 -34.81
N GLN A 247 -10.37 -7.56 -35.97
CA GLN A 247 -11.65 -8.12 -36.29
C GLN A 247 -11.84 -9.43 -35.50
N ALA A 248 -13.04 -9.61 -34.95
CA ALA A 248 -13.47 -10.85 -34.36
C ALA A 248 -13.51 -11.96 -35.41
N GLU A 249 -12.78 -13.05 -35.15
CA GLU A 249 -12.91 -14.30 -35.89
C GLU A 249 -13.56 -15.31 -34.95
N ILE A 250 -14.83 -15.61 -35.22
CA ILE A 250 -15.56 -16.74 -34.67
C ILE A 250 -15.32 -17.91 -35.63
N PRO A 251 -14.57 -18.96 -35.26
CA PRO A 251 -14.58 -20.19 -36.04
C PRO A 251 -15.81 -21.01 -35.64
N GLY A 252 -16.67 -21.28 -36.62
CA GLY A 252 -17.75 -22.24 -36.46
C GLY A 252 -17.22 -23.67 -36.39
N LEU A 253 -17.70 -24.41 -35.39
CA LEU A 253 -18.22 -25.78 -35.48
C LEU A 253 -18.91 -26.13 -34.15
#